data_AF-A0A962LNF5-F1
#
_entry.id   AF-A0A962LNF5-F1
#
_cell.length_a   1.000
_cell.length_b   1.000
_cell.length_c   1.000
_cell.angle_alpha   90.00
_cell.angle_beta   90.00
_cell.angle_gamma   90.00
#
_symmetry.space_group_name_H-M   'P 1'
#
loop_
_entity.id
_entity.type
_entity.pdbx_description
1 polymer ?
#
loop_
_entity_poly.entity_id
_entity_poly.type
_entity_poly.pdbx_seq_one_letter_code
_entity_poly.pdbx_strand_id
1 'polypeptide(L)'
;MLEMQHSMNTRVHEHWVEQNFAWYRAAWIECGELMDHYGYKWWKKQQPELDQVRLEVIDIWHFGLSALFRDGKSVEQIADDIIADLSRSEPSGLGVREATEELALHCLQSKSFSPSRFRDLMLASGLDFDTLYTAYVGKNVLNFFRQDHGYKDGSYVKTWAGREDNEHLSELVAAMDHAADDFADAVYTALAERYQALVLLN
;
A
#
# COMPACT_ATOMS: atom_id res chain seq x y z
N MET A 1 6.55 -9.23 -4.29
CA MET A 1 6.09 -7.83 -4.16
C MET A 1 6.60 -6.93 -5.28
N LEU A 2 7.91 -6.77 -5.52
CA LEU A 2 8.41 -5.88 -6.59
C LEU A 2 7.87 -6.23 -8.00
N GLU A 3 7.83 -7.51 -8.37
CA GLU A 3 7.26 -7.94 -9.66
C GLU A 3 5.77 -7.61 -9.80
N MET A 4 5.01 -7.77 -8.71
CA MET A 4 3.59 -7.40 -8.64
C MET A 4 3.41 -5.88 -8.76
N GLN A 5 4.28 -5.09 -8.11
CA GLN A 5 4.28 -3.64 -8.24
C GLN A 5 4.59 -3.23 -9.68
N HIS A 6 5.58 -3.86 -10.30
CA HIS A 6 5.96 -3.59 -11.69
C HIS A 6 4.80 -3.90 -12.64
N SER A 7 4.13 -5.05 -12.49
CA SER A 7 2.96 -5.41 -13.30
C SER A 7 1.81 -4.43 -13.09
N MET A 8 1.51 -4.06 -11.85
CA MET A 8 0.44 -3.11 -11.52
C MET A 8 0.71 -1.73 -12.13
N ASN A 9 1.94 -1.22 -11.99
CA ASN A 9 2.30 0.08 -12.57
C ASN A 9 2.30 0.03 -14.11
N THR A 10 2.68 -1.11 -14.71
CA THR A 10 2.61 -1.33 -16.17
C THR A 10 1.16 -1.31 -16.66
N ARG A 11 0.22 -1.85 -15.88
CA ARG A 11 -1.23 -1.76 -16.17
C ARG A 11 -1.71 -0.32 -16.23
N VAL A 12 -1.20 0.55 -15.36
CA VAL A 12 -1.52 1.99 -15.36
C VAL A 12 -0.86 2.71 -16.54
N HIS A 13 0.42 2.42 -16.79
CA HIS A 13 1.21 3.01 -17.86
C HIS A 13 2.36 2.07 -18.29
N GLU A 14 2.42 1.72 -19.58
CA GLU A 14 3.40 0.76 -20.13
C GLU A 14 4.87 1.13 -19.82
N HIS A 15 5.25 2.38 -20.05
CA HIS A 15 6.60 2.91 -19.77
C HIS A 15 6.69 3.70 -18.45
N TRP A 16 6.03 3.23 -17.40
CA TRP A 16 5.86 4.00 -16.15
C TRP A 16 7.18 4.40 -15.47
N VAL A 17 8.25 3.60 -15.59
CA VAL A 17 9.56 3.88 -14.97
C VAL A 17 10.15 5.18 -15.54
N GLU A 18 10.05 5.36 -16.86
CA GLU A 18 10.57 6.53 -17.57
C GLU A 18 9.75 7.80 -17.31
N GLN A 19 8.51 7.67 -16.82
CA GLN A 19 7.63 8.81 -16.57
C GLN A 19 8.08 9.67 -15.39
N ASN A 20 8.98 9.17 -14.53
CA ASN A 20 9.48 9.89 -13.36
C ASN A 20 8.34 10.47 -12.51
N PHE A 21 7.25 9.70 -12.34
CA PHE A 21 6.15 10.10 -11.48
C PHE A 21 6.65 10.43 -10.08
N ALA A 22 6.00 11.40 -9.44
CA ALA A 22 6.40 11.85 -8.10
C ALA A 22 5.92 10.86 -7.02
N TRP A 23 6.43 9.62 -7.05
CA TRP A 23 6.08 8.55 -6.11
C TRP A 23 6.30 8.95 -4.65
N TYR A 24 7.38 9.70 -4.37
CA TYR A 24 7.63 10.26 -3.04
C TYR A 24 6.47 11.13 -2.54
N ARG A 25 5.73 11.80 -3.45
CA ARG A 25 4.58 12.63 -3.12
C ARG A 25 3.39 11.79 -2.70
N ALA A 26 3.10 10.73 -3.43
CA ALA A 26 2.06 9.79 -3.04
C ALA A 26 2.39 9.18 -1.67
N ALA A 27 3.62 8.68 -1.47
CA ALA A 27 4.04 8.08 -0.20
C ALA A 27 3.87 9.03 1.01
N TRP A 28 4.27 10.30 0.94
CA TRP A 28 4.10 11.20 2.09
C TRP A 28 2.64 11.69 2.26
N ILE A 29 1.83 11.74 1.18
CA ILE A 29 0.39 12.01 1.29
C ILE A 29 -0.27 10.88 2.10
N GLU A 30 0.07 9.62 1.82
CA GLU A 30 -0.44 8.48 2.60
C GLU A 30 0.06 8.50 4.06
N CYS A 31 1.28 9.00 4.32
CA CYS A 31 1.70 9.28 5.70
C CYS A 31 0.74 10.28 6.41
N GLY A 32 0.20 11.25 5.67
CA GLY A 32 -0.79 12.20 6.18
C GLY A 32 -2.15 11.55 6.45
N GLU A 33 -2.62 10.69 5.56
CA GLU A 33 -3.87 9.91 5.74
C GLU A 33 -3.76 8.98 6.95
N LEU A 34 -2.63 8.28 7.08
CA LEU A 34 -2.28 7.46 8.24
C LEU A 34 -2.37 8.26 9.54
N MET A 35 -1.80 9.47 9.55
CA MET A 35 -1.79 10.33 10.74
C MET A 35 -3.20 10.78 11.15
N ASP A 36 -4.12 10.99 10.20
CA ASP A 36 -5.52 11.33 10.51
C ASP A 36 -6.23 10.15 11.20
N HIS A 37 -6.04 8.93 10.68
CA HIS A 37 -6.60 7.69 11.26
C HIS A 37 -5.99 7.32 12.61
N TYR A 38 -4.69 7.52 12.81
CA TYR A 38 -4.05 7.31 14.11
C TYR A 38 -4.48 8.37 15.14
N GLY A 39 -4.74 9.59 14.65
CA GLY A 39 -5.19 10.72 15.44
C GLY A 39 -4.03 11.60 15.93
N TYR A 40 -4.08 12.87 15.56
CA TYR A 40 -3.10 13.89 15.95
C TYR A 40 -3.74 15.14 16.59
N LYS A 41 -5.07 15.27 16.53
CA LYS A 41 -5.79 16.49 16.92
C LYS A 41 -5.89 16.54 18.44
N TRP A 42 -4.96 17.22 19.09
CA TRP A 42 -4.98 17.39 20.55
C TRP A 42 -6.19 18.21 21.06
N TRP A 43 -6.90 18.92 20.17
CA TRP A 43 -8.09 19.72 20.49
C TRP A 43 -9.41 18.98 20.27
N LYS A 44 -9.41 17.72 19.81
CA LYS A 44 -10.62 16.92 19.58
C LYS A 44 -10.37 15.48 20.03
N LYS A 45 -11.30 14.89 20.79
CA LYS A 45 -11.20 13.47 21.16
C LYS A 45 -11.18 12.61 19.88
N GLN A 46 -10.17 11.76 19.77
CA GLN A 46 -10.02 10.76 18.70
C GLN A 46 -9.71 9.39 19.31
N GLN A 47 -10.04 8.34 18.59
CA GLN A 47 -9.61 6.98 18.88
C GLN A 47 -8.86 6.48 17.64
N PRO A 48 -7.65 5.92 17.77
CA PRO A 48 -6.92 5.38 16.64
C PRO A 48 -7.71 4.28 15.93
N GLU A 49 -7.86 4.39 14.62
CA GLU A 49 -8.45 3.37 13.75
C GLU A 49 -7.32 2.49 13.19
N LEU A 50 -6.83 1.54 14.00
CA LEU A 50 -5.61 0.79 13.67
C LEU A 50 -5.69 0.01 12.36
N ASP A 51 -6.87 -0.45 11.97
CA ASP A 51 -7.04 -1.16 10.70
C ASP A 51 -6.88 -0.22 9.50
N GLN A 52 -7.39 1.01 9.60
CA GLN A 52 -7.14 2.05 8.58
C GLN A 52 -5.67 2.46 8.56
N VAL A 53 -5.04 2.64 9.73
CA VAL A 53 -3.60 2.92 9.83
C VAL A 53 -2.78 1.85 9.10
N ARG A 54 -3.11 0.57 9.27
CA ARG A 54 -2.43 -0.53 8.58
C ARG A 54 -2.65 -0.49 7.08
N LEU A 55 -3.86 -0.18 6.62
CA LEU A 55 -4.14 -0.02 5.18
C LEU A 55 -3.27 1.09 4.56
N GLU A 56 -3.11 2.22 5.26
CA GLU A 56 -2.24 3.28 4.77
C GLU A 56 -0.76 2.88 4.78
N VAL A 57 -0.31 2.05 5.73
CA VAL A 57 1.04 1.46 5.66
C VAL A 57 1.22 0.62 4.39
N ILE A 58 0.21 -0.13 3.96
CA ILE A 58 0.28 -0.91 2.70
C ILE A 58 0.35 0.01 1.48
N ASP A 59 -0.39 1.12 1.48
CA ASP A 59 -0.38 2.08 0.37
C ASP A 59 0.94 2.85 0.28
N ILE A 60 1.48 3.28 1.43
CA ILE A 60 2.84 3.81 1.56
C ILE A 60 3.86 2.85 0.95
N TRP A 61 3.73 1.54 1.21
CA TRP A 61 4.66 0.54 0.66
C TRP A 61 4.54 0.39 -0.86
N HIS A 62 3.33 0.42 -1.44
CA HIS A 62 3.14 0.38 -2.90
C HIS A 62 3.85 1.55 -3.60
N PHE A 63 3.65 2.77 -3.09
CA PHE A 63 4.32 3.95 -3.63
C PHE A 63 5.81 3.96 -3.31
N GLY A 64 6.20 3.47 -2.15
CA GLY A 64 7.59 3.32 -1.74
C GLY A 64 8.36 2.38 -2.64
N LEU A 65 7.85 1.18 -2.90
CA LEU A 65 8.41 0.24 -3.87
C LEU A 65 8.51 0.88 -5.26
N SER A 66 7.46 1.56 -5.71
CA SER A 66 7.45 2.24 -7.02
C SER A 66 8.56 3.31 -7.13
N ALA A 67 8.84 4.03 -6.05
CA ALA A 67 9.91 5.04 -5.99
C ALA A 67 11.33 4.46 -6.07
N LEU A 68 11.51 3.15 -5.83
CA LEU A 68 12.81 2.48 -5.87
C LEU A 68 13.19 2.00 -7.27
N PHE A 69 12.23 1.88 -8.19
CA PHE A 69 12.51 1.55 -9.59
C PHE A 69 13.23 2.69 -10.29
N ARG A 70 14.22 2.33 -11.12
CA ARG A 70 15.05 3.25 -11.91
C ARG A 70 15.47 2.56 -13.19
N ASP A 71 15.70 3.35 -14.25
CA ASP A 71 16.16 2.83 -15.53
C ASP A 71 17.43 1.99 -15.37
N GLY A 72 17.43 0.80 -15.97
CA GLY A 72 18.58 -0.11 -16.01
C GLY A 72 18.83 -0.93 -14.73
N LYS A 73 18.01 -0.78 -13.68
CA LYS A 73 18.04 -1.70 -12.52
C LYS A 73 17.01 -2.81 -12.66
N SER A 74 17.47 -4.04 -12.51
CA SER A 74 16.61 -5.23 -12.42
C SER A 74 15.87 -5.29 -11.08
N VAL A 75 14.79 -6.08 -11.02
CA VAL A 75 14.02 -6.29 -9.79
C VAL A 75 14.89 -6.92 -8.70
N GLU A 76 15.77 -7.84 -9.06
CA GLU A 76 16.70 -8.52 -8.16
C GLU A 76 17.66 -7.53 -7.51
N GLN A 77 18.22 -6.61 -8.29
CA GLN A 77 19.11 -5.57 -7.76
C GLN A 77 18.39 -4.62 -6.80
N ILE A 78 17.12 -4.30 -7.07
CA ILE A 78 16.30 -3.47 -6.17
C ILE A 78 16.02 -4.24 -4.87
N ALA A 79 15.74 -5.54 -4.96
CA ALA A 79 15.55 -6.39 -3.78
C ALA A 79 16.83 -6.47 -2.92
N ASP A 80 17.99 -6.65 -3.54
CA ASP A 80 19.29 -6.65 -2.86
C ASP A 80 19.56 -5.31 -2.16
N ASP A 81 19.26 -4.18 -2.81
CA ASP A 81 19.39 -2.85 -2.21
C ASP A 81 18.47 -2.66 -1.00
N ILE A 82 17.23 -3.16 -1.07
CA ILE A 82 16.28 -3.13 0.06
C ILE A 82 16.83 -3.97 1.22
N ILE A 83 17.27 -5.20 0.96
CA ILE A 83 17.83 -6.09 2.00
C ILE A 83 19.07 -5.44 2.63
N ALA A 84 19.94 -4.86 1.81
CA ALA A 84 21.13 -4.18 2.28
C ALA A 84 20.78 -2.94 3.14
N ASP A 85 19.76 -2.16 2.78
CA ASP A 85 19.29 -1.03 3.59
C ASP A 85 18.71 -1.49 4.94
N LEU A 86 17.83 -2.49 4.91
CA LEU A 86 17.22 -3.06 6.11
C LEU A 86 18.25 -3.66 7.07
N SER A 87 19.37 -4.18 6.55
CA SER A 87 20.44 -4.80 7.35
C SER A 87 21.43 -3.80 7.95
N ARG A 88 21.37 -2.51 7.60
CA ARG A 88 22.32 -1.49 8.10
C ARG A 88 22.01 -0.99 9.51
N SER A 89 20.78 -1.14 9.97
CA SER A 89 20.35 -0.66 11.28
C SER A 89 19.31 -1.57 11.88
N GLU A 90 19.33 -1.68 13.21
CA GLU A 90 18.24 -2.28 13.96
C GLU A 90 17.00 -1.37 13.96
N PRO A 91 15.79 -1.92 14.19
CA PRO A 91 14.59 -1.12 14.39
C PRO A 91 14.79 -0.06 15.47
N SER A 92 14.39 1.18 15.17
CA SER A 92 14.60 2.33 16.07
C SER A 92 13.71 2.30 17.33
N GLY A 93 12.61 1.53 17.31
CA GLY A 93 11.64 1.47 18.41
C GLY A 93 10.75 2.72 18.52
N LEU A 94 10.64 3.51 17.43
CA LEU A 94 9.76 4.68 17.36
C LEU A 94 8.28 4.29 17.45
N GLY A 95 7.47 5.23 17.96
CA GLY A 95 6.01 5.15 17.89
C GLY A 95 5.50 5.45 16.49
N VAL A 96 4.21 5.20 16.25
CA VAL A 96 3.58 5.38 14.93
C VAL A 96 3.75 6.81 14.41
N ARG A 97 3.57 7.81 15.27
CA ARG A 97 3.67 9.22 14.85
C ARG A 97 5.08 9.57 14.42
N GLU A 98 6.06 9.28 15.26
CA GLU A 98 7.46 9.60 15.04
C GLU A 98 8.01 8.84 13.83
N ALA A 99 7.67 7.56 13.66
CA ALA A 99 8.08 6.77 12.50
C ALA A 99 7.47 7.31 11.19
N THR A 100 6.21 7.73 11.23
CA THR A 100 5.52 8.35 10.08
C THR A 100 6.17 9.66 9.68
N GLU A 101 6.47 10.52 10.66
CA GLU A 101 7.13 11.81 10.44
C GLU A 101 8.55 11.64 9.89
N GLU A 102 9.33 10.69 10.41
CA GLU A 102 10.68 10.39 9.92
C GLU A 102 10.67 9.87 8.48
N LEU A 103 9.70 9.02 8.11
CA LEU A 103 9.53 8.56 6.74
C LEU A 103 9.09 9.70 5.80
N ALA A 104 8.12 10.51 6.22
CA ALA A 104 7.63 11.65 5.44
C ALA A 104 8.73 12.70 5.23
N LEU A 105 9.52 13.00 6.27
CA LEU A 105 10.68 13.89 6.20
C LEU A 105 11.69 13.39 5.19
N HIS A 106 12.03 12.10 5.23
CA HIS A 106 12.93 11.51 4.24
C HIS A 106 12.37 11.66 2.82
N CYS A 107 11.10 11.32 2.60
CA CYS A 107 10.46 11.44 1.29
C CYS A 107 10.55 12.86 0.73
N LEU A 108 10.28 13.87 1.57
CA LEU A 108 10.32 15.28 1.17
C LEU A 108 11.74 15.78 0.91
N GLN A 109 12.72 15.38 1.73
CA GLN A 109 14.10 15.83 1.61
C GLN A 109 14.84 15.18 0.43
N SER A 110 14.68 13.86 0.26
CA SER A 110 15.43 13.08 -0.74
C SER A 110 14.69 12.93 -2.07
N LYS A 111 13.38 13.21 -2.11
CA LYS A 111 12.47 12.84 -3.22
C LYS A 111 12.56 11.34 -3.55
N SER A 112 12.88 10.52 -2.56
CA SER A 112 13.06 9.07 -2.65
C SER A 112 12.38 8.40 -1.47
N PHE A 113 12.43 7.08 -1.42
CA PHE A 113 11.90 6.27 -0.33
C PHE A 113 13.00 5.57 0.46
N SER A 114 12.74 5.24 1.73
CA SER A 114 13.68 4.58 2.63
C SER A 114 13.07 3.30 3.23
N PRO A 115 13.54 2.10 2.83
CA PRO A 115 13.05 0.83 3.37
C PRO A 115 13.22 0.69 4.89
N SER A 116 14.36 1.10 5.45
CA SER A 116 14.61 1.07 6.89
C SER A 116 13.63 1.95 7.69
N ARG A 117 13.32 3.15 7.22
CA ARG A 117 12.32 4.03 7.86
C ARG A 117 10.90 3.49 7.71
N PHE A 118 10.59 2.88 6.56
CA PHE A 118 9.33 2.17 6.38
C PHE A 118 9.20 0.99 7.34
N ARG A 119 10.25 0.19 7.55
CA ARG A 119 10.24 -0.92 8.53
C ARG A 119 9.88 -0.40 9.91
N ASP A 120 10.45 0.72 10.34
CA ASP A 120 10.14 1.29 11.65
C ASP A 120 8.65 1.67 11.76
N LEU A 121 8.06 2.27 10.72
CA LEU A 121 6.62 2.56 10.67
C LEU A 121 5.76 1.30 10.66
N MET A 122 6.13 0.31 9.84
CA MET A 122 5.44 -0.98 9.74
C MET A 122 5.37 -1.65 11.12
N LEU A 123 6.51 -1.78 11.80
CA LEU A 123 6.58 -2.38 13.13
C LEU A 123 5.79 -1.56 14.16
N ALA A 124 5.87 -0.23 14.12
CA ALA A 124 5.10 0.63 15.01
C ALA A 124 3.58 0.49 14.83
N SER A 125 3.11 0.20 13.62
CA SER A 125 1.70 -0.08 13.32
C SER A 125 1.22 -1.48 13.74
N GLY A 126 2.14 -2.32 14.24
CA GLY A 126 1.88 -3.70 14.63
C GLY A 126 1.83 -4.68 13.47
N LEU A 127 2.42 -4.33 12.32
CA LEU A 127 2.65 -5.24 11.20
C LEU A 127 4.06 -5.82 11.26
N ASP A 128 4.23 -6.99 10.65
CA ASP A 128 5.50 -7.61 10.31
C ASP A 128 5.56 -7.89 8.81
N PHE A 129 6.66 -8.48 8.32
CA PHE A 129 6.81 -8.73 6.87
C PHE A 129 5.83 -9.78 6.33
N ASP A 130 5.39 -10.74 7.15
CA ASP A 130 4.45 -11.79 6.72
C ASP A 130 3.04 -11.23 6.56
N THR A 131 2.58 -10.44 7.55
CA THR A 131 1.31 -9.72 7.50
C THR A 131 1.33 -8.61 6.44
N LEU A 132 2.46 -7.91 6.27
CA LEU A 132 2.67 -6.96 5.17
C LEU A 132 2.49 -7.65 3.82
N TYR A 133 3.14 -8.79 3.60
CA TYR A 133 3.06 -9.52 2.34
C TYR A 133 1.63 -9.89 1.99
N THR A 134 0.91 -10.48 2.95
CA THR A 134 -0.49 -10.90 2.77
C THR A 134 -1.39 -9.72 2.42
N ALA A 135 -1.31 -8.64 3.19
CA ALA A 135 -2.12 -7.44 2.96
C ALA A 135 -1.73 -6.74 1.65
N TYR A 136 -0.44 -6.74 1.30
CA TYR A 136 0.06 -6.20 0.05
C TYR A 136 -0.52 -6.94 -1.15
N VAL A 137 -0.56 -8.28 -1.15
CA VAL A 137 -1.15 -9.07 -2.23
C VAL A 137 -2.62 -8.71 -2.43
N GLY A 138 -3.41 -8.69 -1.35
CA GLY A 138 -4.83 -8.32 -1.43
C GLY A 138 -5.03 -6.89 -1.99
N LYS A 139 -4.25 -5.92 -1.51
CA LYS A 139 -4.35 -4.53 -1.98
C LYS A 139 -3.87 -4.36 -3.43
N ASN A 140 -2.85 -5.11 -3.85
CA ASN A 140 -2.39 -5.14 -5.23
C ASN A 140 -3.49 -5.66 -6.17
N VAL A 141 -4.18 -6.74 -5.79
CA VAL A 141 -5.34 -7.28 -6.53
C VAL A 141 -6.47 -6.26 -6.60
N LEU A 142 -6.81 -5.57 -5.50
CA LEU A 142 -7.82 -4.51 -5.51
C LEU A 142 -7.41 -3.35 -6.45
N ASN A 143 -6.13 -2.99 -6.50
CA ASN A 143 -5.64 -1.96 -7.40
C ASN A 143 -5.76 -2.37 -8.87
N PHE A 144 -5.48 -3.63 -9.22
CA PHE A 144 -5.77 -4.18 -10.56
C PHE A 144 -7.26 -4.13 -10.86
N PHE A 145 -8.08 -4.61 -9.92
CA PHE A 145 -9.53 -4.61 -10.04
C PHE A 145 -10.07 -3.21 -10.35
N ARG A 146 -9.62 -2.18 -9.62
CA ARG A 146 -9.92 -0.77 -9.89
C ARG A 146 -9.61 -0.39 -11.34
N GLN A 147 -8.40 -0.68 -11.82
CA GLN A 147 -8.00 -0.32 -13.19
C GLN A 147 -8.84 -1.03 -14.26
N ASP A 148 -9.18 -2.30 -14.04
CA ASP A 148 -10.01 -3.08 -14.96
C ASP A 148 -11.46 -2.58 -15.03
N HIS A 149 -11.92 -1.88 -13.99
CA HIS A 149 -13.28 -1.36 -13.87
C HIS A 149 -13.37 0.17 -14.04
N GLY A 150 -12.38 0.77 -14.70
CA GLY A 150 -12.43 2.18 -15.11
C GLY A 150 -11.97 3.19 -14.06
N TYR A 151 -10.99 2.84 -13.22
CA TYR A 151 -10.41 3.83 -12.31
C TYR A 151 -9.72 4.99 -13.05
N LYS A 152 -9.12 4.69 -14.21
CA LYS A 152 -8.39 5.68 -15.01
C LYS A 152 -9.31 6.65 -15.77
N ASP A 153 -10.47 6.18 -16.23
CA ASP A 153 -11.46 7.03 -16.92
C ASP A 153 -12.50 7.63 -15.96
N GLY A 154 -12.48 7.20 -14.69
CA GLY A 154 -13.34 7.71 -13.63
C GLY A 154 -14.70 7.01 -13.54
N SER A 155 -14.95 5.92 -14.28
CA SER A 155 -16.21 5.17 -14.17
C SER A 155 -16.26 4.25 -12.95
N TYR A 156 -15.11 3.92 -12.33
CA TYR A 156 -15.08 3.05 -11.16
C TYR A 156 -15.72 3.70 -9.94
N VAL A 157 -16.55 2.93 -9.24
CA VAL A 157 -17.18 3.31 -7.97
C VAL A 157 -16.36 2.76 -6.81
N LYS A 158 -15.66 3.63 -6.07
CA LYS A 158 -14.83 3.24 -4.90
C LYS A 158 -15.67 2.86 -3.67
N THR A 159 -16.89 3.40 -3.55
CA THR A 159 -17.76 3.18 -2.39
C THR A 159 -18.87 2.19 -2.73
N TRP A 160 -18.79 0.97 -2.21
CA TRP A 160 -19.77 -0.10 -2.45
C TRP A 160 -20.73 -0.17 -1.26
N ALA A 161 -22.02 0.04 -1.50
CA ALA A 161 -23.05 0.06 -0.45
C ALA A 161 -22.73 0.97 0.75
N GLY A 162 -22.14 2.15 0.49
CA GLY A 162 -21.84 3.17 1.50
C GLY A 162 -20.51 2.98 2.26
N ARG A 163 -19.70 1.98 1.88
CA ARG A 163 -18.39 1.68 2.48
C ARG A 163 -17.29 1.64 1.43
N GLU A 164 -16.05 1.97 1.80
CA GLU A 164 -14.95 1.91 0.83
C GLU A 164 -14.61 0.47 0.42
N ASP A 165 -14.20 0.28 -0.82
CA ASP A 165 -13.75 -1.01 -1.37
C ASP A 165 -12.61 -1.66 -0.57
N ASN A 166 -11.73 -0.85 0.06
CA ASN A 166 -10.71 -1.35 0.99
C ASN A 166 -11.32 -2.07 2.20
N GLU A 167 -12.47 -1.62 2.72
CA GLU A 167 -13.14 -2.30 3.83
C GLU A 167 -13.71 -3.65 3.37
N HIS A 168 -14.25 -3.71 2.15
CA HIS A 168 -14.75 -4.94 1.56
C HIS A 168 -13.62 -5.94 1.28
N LEU A 169 -12.46 -5.45 0.82
CA LEU A 169 -11.25 -6.26 0.67
C LEU A 169 -10.85 -6.88 2.00
N SER A 170 -10.77 -6.09 3.07
CA SER A 170 -10.39 -6.58 4.41
C SER A 170 -11.31 -7.69 4.89
N GLU A 171 -12.62 -7.57 4.68
CA GLU A 171 -13.59 -8.61 5.03
C GLU A 171 -13.46 -9.89 4.20
N LEU A 172 -13.26 -9.76 2.88
CA LEU A 172 -13.11 -10.89 1.98
C LEU A 172 -11.84 -11.68 2.31
N VAL A 173 -10.73 -10.96 2.49
CA VAL A 173 -9.41 -11.55 2.74
C VAL A 173 -9.38 -12.22 4.12
N ALA A 174 -10.03 -11.67 5.14
CA ALA A 174 -10.01 -12.24 6.49
C ALA A 174 -10.52 -13.68 6.60
N ALA A 175 -11.31 -14.16 5.63
CA ALA A 175 -11.86 -15.51 5.60
C ALA A 175 -11.10 -16.48 4.67
N MET A 176 -10.04 -16.02 3.99
CA MET A 176 -9.33 -16.78 2.96
C MET A 176 -8.06 -17.47 3.48
N ASP A 177 -7.64 -18.52 2.79
CA ASP A 177 -6.32 -19.14 3.00
C ASP A 177 -5.24 -18.35 2.26
N HIS A 178 -4.43 -17.61 3.01
CA HIS A 178 -3.35 -16.78 2.47
C HIS A 178 -2.17 -17.57 1.92
N ALA A 179 -2.08 -18.87 2.23
CA ALA A 179 -1.03 -19.74 1.73
C ALA A 179 -1.41 -20.46 0.43
N ALA A 180 -2.64 -20.28 -0.06
CA ALA A 180 -3.11 -20.90 -1.28
C ALA A 180 -2.39 -20.30 -2.52
N ASP A 181 -1.96 -21.18 -3.44
CA ASP A 181 -1.27 -20.77 -4.67
C ASP A 181 -2.15 -19.86 -5.56
N ASP A 182 -3.47 -19.99 -5.46
CA ASP A 182 -4.48 -19.21 -6.19
C ASP A 182 -5.06 -18.04 -5.37
N PHE A 183 -4.43 -17.66 -4.25
CA PHE A 183 -4.95 -16.62 -3.35
C PHE A 183 -5.28 -15.31 -4.08
N ALA A 184 -4.42 -14.84 -4.98
CA ALA A 184 -4.66 -13.61 -5.74
C ALA A 184 -5.89 -13.70 -6.65
N ASP A 185 -6.08 -14.84 -7.32
CA ASP A 185 -7.23 -15.09 -8.21
C ASP A 185 -8.53 -15.23 -7.41
N ALA A 186 -8.46 -15.87 -6.24
CA ALA A 186 -9.58 -15.99 -5.30
C ALA A 186 -10.03 -14.61 -4.80
N VAL A 187 -9.10 -13.73 -4.41
CA VAL A 187 -9.40 -12.35 -4.00
C VAL A 187 -10.05 -11.58 -5.16
N TYR A 188 -9.51 -11.67 -6.38
CA TYR A 188 -10.07 -10.98 -7.55
C TYR A 188 -11.50 -11.42 -7.83
N THR A 189 -11.74 -12.74 -7.82
CA THR A 189 -13.07 -13.33 -8.04
C THR A 189 -14.07 -12.85 -7.00
N ALA A 190 -13.68 -12.87 -5.72
CA ALA A 190 -14.54 -12.41 -4.63
C ALA A 190 -14.86 -10.90 -4.69
N LEU A 191 -13.88 -10.07 -5.11
CA LEU A 191 -14.10 -8.65 -5.37
C LEU A 191 -15.10 -8.45 -6.51
N ALA A 192 -14.95 -9.20 -7.61
CA ALA A 192 -15.84 -9.11 -8.76
C ALA A 192 -17.29 -9.49 -8.43
N GLU A 193 -17.49 -10.61 -7.72
CA GLU A 193 -18.81 -11.05 -7.27
C GLU A 193 -19.49 -10.00 -6.36
N ARG A 194 -18.72 -9.47 -5.41
CA ARG A 194 -19.23 -8.46 -4.46
C ARG A 194 -19.52 -7.13 -5.17
N TYR A 195 -18.65 -6.68 -6.07
CA TYR A 195 -18.87 -5.46 -6.86
C TYR A 195 -20.10 -5.58 -7.74
N GLN A 196 -20.28 -6.73 -8.41
CA GLN A 196 -21.48 -7.00 -9.21
C GLN A 196 -22.75 -6.93 -8.36
N ALA A 197 -22.76 -7.55 -7.19
CA ALA A 197 -23.91 -7.58 -6.29
C ALA A 197 -24.25 -6.20 -5.69
N LEU A 198 -23.24 -5.40 -5.33
CA LEU A 198 -23.45 -4.16 -4.57
C LEU A 198 -23.51 -2.90 -5.43
N VAL A 199 -22.91 -2.91 -6.62
CA VAL A 199 -22.74 -1.71 -7.45
C VAL A 199 -23.44 -1.84 -8.80
N LEU A 200 -23.37 -3.01 -9.46
CA LEU A 200 -23.91 -3.16 -10.83
C LEU A 200 -25.37 -3.61 -10.87
N LEU A 201 -25.85 -4.30 -9.83
CA LEU A 201 -27.23 -4.83 -9.74
C LEU A 201 -28.16 -4.01 -8.82
N ASN A 202 -27.64 -2.96 -8.18
CA ASN A 202 -28.42 -1.99 -7.39
C ASN A 202 -28.67 -0.72 -8.20
#